data_AF-A0A0N1G842-F1
#
_entry.id   AF-A0A0N1G842-F1
#
_cell.length_a   1.000
_cell.length_b   1.000
_cell.length_c   1.000
_cell.angle_alpha   90.00
_cell.angle_beta   90.00
_cell.angle_gamma   90.00
#
_symmetry.space_group_name_H-M   'P 1'
#
loop_
_entity.id
_entity.type
_entity.pdbx_description
1 polymer ?
#
loop_
_entity_poly.entity_id
_entity_poly.type
_entity_poly.pdbx_seq_one_letter_code
_entity_poly.pdbx_strand_id
1 'polypeptide(L)'
;MATGTEIEDPAALSRTGTGAHEIAGQTRAAGSHPVDETRSAAQDFGTGNWDGGLSGALTGLVETWSVQFSALAADCDNLGGQCGSSGTLYQRTEAANTQTMHSLASDFG
;
A
#
# COMPACT_ATOMS: atom_id res chain seq x y z
N MET A 1 29.69 -6.92 -8.34
CA MET A 1 29.32 -5.58 -7.86
C MET A 1 27.99 -5.24 -8.50
N ALA A 2 26.91 -5.09 -7.73
CA ALA A 2 25.65 -4.61 -8.28
C ALA A 2 25.77 -3.10 -8.48
N THR A 3 25.75 -2.64 -9.72
CA THR A 3 25.55 -1.23 -10.10
C THR A 3 24.10 -0.86 -9.77
N GLY A 4 23.80 -0.80 -8.48
CA GLY A 4 22.46 -0.82 -7.91
C GLY A 4 21.70 0.51 -7.96
N THR A 5 21.65 1.14 -9.14
CA THR A 5 20.77 2.29 -9.39
C THR A 5 20.09 2.25 -10.75
N GLU A 6 20.31 1.22 -11.57
CA GLU A 6 19.65 1.14 -12.87
C GLU A 6 18.25 0.53 -12.70
N ILE A 7 17.23 1.36 -12.87
CA ILE A 7 15.85 0.87 -12.98
C ILE A 7 15.63 0.55 -14.45
N GLU A 8 15.63 -0.75 -14.76
CA GLU A 8 15.47 -1.28 -16.12
C GLU A 8 14.11 -0.91 -16.74
N ASP A 9 13.06 -0.76 -15.92
CA ASP A 9 11.71 -0.36 -16.37
C ASP A 9 11.05 0.62 -15.38
N PRO A 10 11.18 1.94 -15.59
CA PRO A 10 10.49 2.96 -14.79
C PRO A 10 8.96 2.85 -14.88
N ALA A 11 8.42 2.31 -15.98
CA ALA A 11 6.99 2.07 -16.10
C ALA A 11 6.55 0.89 -15.22
N ALA A 12 7.43 -0.07 -14.91
CA ALA A 12 7.15 -1.10 -13.91
C ALA A 12 6.95 -0.49 -12.53
N LEU A 13 7.75 0.49 -12.11
CA LEU A 13 7.53 1.20 -10.85
C LEU A 13 6.16 1.89 -10.81
N SER A 14 5.77 2.55 -11.89
CA SER A 14 4.44 3.17 -11.96
C SER A 14 3.32 2.13 -11.84
N ARG A 15 3.44 0.99 -12.54
CA ARG A 15 2.46 -0.11 -12.46
C ARG A 15 2.40 -0.72 -11.06
N THR A 16 3.55 -0.96 -10.43
CA THR A 16 3.64 -1.45 -9.06
C THR A 16 3.02 -0.46 -8.07
N GLY A 17 3.26 0.84 -8.27
CA GLY A 17 2.66 1.88 -7.43
C GLY A 17 1.14 1.90 -7.52
N THR A 18 0.59 1.85 -8.74
CA THR A 18 -0.86 1.74 -8.97
C THR A 18 -1.44 0.45 -8.37
N GLY A 19 -0.79 -0.69 -8.57
CA GLY A 19 -1.22 -1.97 -8.01
C GLY A 19 -1.21 -1.98 -6.49
N ALA A 20 -0.23 -1.34 -5.85
CA ALA A 20 -0.16 -1.24 -4.40
C ALA A 20 -1.34 -0.43 -3.84
N HIS A 21 -1.71 0.69 -4.46
CA HIS A 21 -2.90 1.45 -4.07
C HIS A 21 -4.21 0.68 -4.30
N GLU A 22 -4.29 -0.10 -5.37
CA GLU A 22 -5.46 -0.97 -5.62
C GLU A 22 -5.59 -2.03 -4.53
N ILE A 23 -4.49 -2.71 -4.16
CA ILE A 23 -4.46 -3.68 -3.07
C ILE A 23 -4.80 -3.02 -1.74
N ALA A 24 -4.34 -1.80 -1.47
CA ALA A 24 -4.72 -1.06 -0.26
C ALA A 24 -6.25 -0.84 -0.22
N GLY A 25 -6.86 -0.42 -1.33
CA GLY A 25 -8.30 -0.25 -1.46
C GLY A 25 -9.07 -1.56 -1.24
N GLN A 26 -8.64 -2.64 -1.89
CA GLN A 26 -9.23 -3.98 -1.74
C GLN A 26 -9.08 -4.50 -0.31
N THR A 27 -7.94 -4.26 0.34
CA THR A 27 -7.69 -4.65 1.74
C THR A 27 -8.66 -3.95 2.68
N ARG A 28 -8.91 -2.64 2.49
CA ARG A 28 -9.89 -1.91 3.30
C ARG A 28 -11.31 -2.44 3.08
N ALA A 29 -11.70 -2.66 1.83
CA ALA A 29 -13.04 -3.14 1.50
C ALA A 29 -13.30 -4.58 1.97
N ALA A 30 -12.33 -5.48 1.78
CA ALA A 30 -12.44 -6.87 2.24
C ALA A 30 -12.30 -6.97 3.76
N GLY A 31 -11.47 -6.12 4.38
CA GLY A 31 -11.25 -6.09 5.82
C GLY A 31 -12.42 -5.56 6.62
N SER A 32 -13.24 -4.65 6.07
CA SER A 32 -14.37 -4.05 6.78
C SER A 32 -15.55 -5.00 6.98
N HIS A 33 -15.81 -5.90 6.02
CA HIS A 33 -16.98 -6.78 6.11
C HIS A 33 -16.95 -7.74 7.31
N PRO A 34 -15.83 -8.47 7.58
CA PRO A 34 -15.73 -9.31 8.77
C PRO A 34 -15.82 -8.51 10.08
N VAL A 35 -15.38 -7.25 10.09
CA VAL A 35 -15.47 -6.36 11.27
C VAL A 35 -16.92 -6.10 11.64
N ASP A 36 -17.75 -5.76 10.66
CA ASP A 36 -19.15 -5.41 10.89
C ASP A 36 -19.96 -6.64 11.32
N GLU A 37 -19.78 -7.78 10.66
CA GLU A 37 -20.44 -9.03 11.02
C GLU A 37 -20.04 -9.52 12.42
N THR A 38 -18.74 -9.49 12.74
CA THR A 38 -18.24 -9.95 14.03
C THR A 38 -18.64 -9.00 15.16
N ARG A 39 -18.72 -7.68 14.89
CA ARG A 39 -19.24 -6.70 15.85
C ARG A 39 -20.73 -6.89 16.11
N SER A 40 -21.52 -7.18 15.06
CA SER A 40 -22.94 -7.53 15.20
C SER A 40 -23.10 -8.79 16.07
N ALA A 41 -22.35 -9.85 15.76
CA ALA A 41 -22.38 -11.08 16.54
C ALA A 41 -21.98 -10.83 18.01
N ALA A 42 -20.94 -10.03 18.26
CA ALA A 42 -20.53 -9.67 19.62
C ALA A 42 -21.65 -8.99 20.42
N GLN A 43 -22.45 -8.13 19.79
CA GLN A 43 -23.60 -7.46 20.42
C GLN A 43 -24.74 -8.45 20.72
N ASP A 44 -25.05 -9.34 19.77
CA ASP A 44 -26.08 -10.37 19.96
C ASP A 44 -25.73 -11.30 21.14
N PHE A 45 -24.46 -11.70 21.25
CA PHE A 45 -23.98 -12.52 22.37
C PHE A 45 -23.83 -11.75 23.69
N GLY A 46 -23.67 -10.41 23.64
CA GLY A 46 -23.55 -9.57 24.83
C GLY A 46 -24.89 -9.22 25.48
N THR A 47 -25.99 -9.27 24.71
CA THR A 47 -27.36 -8.98 25.18
C THR A 47 -28.18 -10.25 25.48
N GLY A 48 -27.72 -11.41 25.03
CA GLY A 48 -28.33 -12.71 25.31
C GLY A 48 -27.93 -13.30 26.67
N ASN A 49 -28.51 -14.47 27.00
CA ASN A 49 -28.33 -15.20 28.26
C ASN A 49 -26.95 -15.88 28.42
N TRP A 50 -25.92 -15.33 27.76
CA TRP A 50 -24.55 -15.85 27.71
C TRP A 50 -23.69 -15.12 28.74
N ASP A 51 -22.66 -15.80 29.25
CA ASP A 51 -21.80 -15.33 30.36
C ASP A 51 -20.86 -14.15 29.98
N GLY A 52 -21.14 -13.44 28.88
CA GLY A 52 -20.39 -12.28 28.37
C GLY A 52 -19.01 -12.59 27.77
N GLY A 53 -18.38 -13.72 28.11
CA GLY A 53 -17.04 -14.08 27.64
C GLY A 53 -16.90 -14.20 26.12
N LEU A 54 -17.92 -14.75 25.45
CA LEU A 54 -17.93 -14.86 23.98
C LEU A 54 -18.02 -13.48 23.30
N SER A 55 -18.84 -12.57 23.84
CA SER A 55 -18.93 -11.19 23.36
C SER A 55 -17.57 -10.49 23.46
N GLY A 56 -16.90 -10.59 24.62
CA GLY A 56 -15.57 -10.01 24.83
C GLY A 56 -14.51 -10.59 23.88
N ALA A 57 -14.53 -11.91 23.63
CA ALA A 57 -13.61 -12.55 22.70
C ALA A 57 -13.82 -12.06 21.25
N LEU A 58 -15.07 -11.91 20.81
CA LEU A 58 -15.42 -11.40 19.49
C LEU A 58 -15.03 -9.92 19.34
N THR A 59 -15.21 -9.10 20.38
CA THR A 59 -14.74 -7.71 20.38
C THR A 59 -13.22 -7.62 20.24
N GLY A 60 -12.46 -8.40 21.01
CA GLY A 60 -11.00 -8.42 20.90
C GLY A 60 -10.50 -8.92 19.54
N LEU A 61 -11.21 -9.88 18.94
CA LEU A 61 -10.94 -10.33 17.57
C LEU A 61 -11.15 -9.21 16.55
N VAL A 62 -12.26 -8.47 16.65
CA VAL A 62 -12.55 -7.33 15.76
C VAL A 62 -11.48 -6.25 15.87
N GLU A 63 -11.07 -5.90 17.07
CA GLU A 63 -10.04 -4.87 17.29
C GLU A 63 -8.71 -5.30 16.68
N THR A 64 -8.28 -6.53 16.94
CA THR A 64 -7.02 -7.08 16.40
C THR A 64 -7.05 -7.12 14.88
N TRP A 65 -8.13 -7.63 14.30
CA TRP A 65 -8.32 -7.68 12.85
C TRP A 65 -8.31 -6.27 12.25
N SER A 66 -9.01 -5.31 12.89
CA SER A 66 -9.09 -3.92 12.42
C SER A 66 -7.72 -3.26 12.35
N VAL A 67 -6.89 -3.49 13.38
CA VAL A 67 -5.50 -3.00 13.41
C VAL A 67 -4.69 -3.62 12.28
N GLN A 68 -4.78 -4.94 12.08
CA GLN A 68 -3.98 -5.64 11.09
C GLN A 68 -4.29 -5.23 9.65
N PHE A 69 -5.57 -5.17 9.26
CA PHE A 69 -5.90 -4.78 7.88
C PHE A 69 -5.61 -3.29 7.61
N SER A 70 -5.77 -2.43 8.63
CA SER A 70 -5.43 -1.01 8.52
C SER A 70 -3.93 -0.81 8.34
N ALA A 71 -3.10 -1.56 9.08
CA ALA A 71 -1.65 -1.55 8.92
C ALA A 71 -1.23 -2.04 7.52
N LEU A 72 -1.80 -3.16 7.06
CA LEU A 72 -1.52 -3.68 5.71
C LEU A 72 -1.90 -2.68 4.61
N ALA A 73 -3.06 -2.01 4.74
CA ALA A 73 -3.46 -0.98 3.79
C ALA A 73 -2.49 0.22 3.80
N ALA A 74 -2.02 0.63 4.97
CA ALA A 74 -1.04 1.72 5.11
C ALA A 74 0.32 1.36 4.49
N ASP A 75 0.78 0.12 4.67
CA ASP A 75 2.03 -0.36 4.06
C ASP A 75 1.93 -0.38 2.53
N CYS A 76 0.78 -0.81 1.99
CA CYS A 76 0.51 -0.77 0.56
C CYS A 76 0.46 0.66 0.01
N ASP A 77 -0.15 1.62 0.72
CA ASP A 77 -0.15 3.03 0.32
C ASP A 77 1.26 3.63 0.35
N ASN A 78 2.06 3.29 1.37
CA ASN A 78 3.44 3.75 1.48
C ASN A 78 4.30 3.19 0.33
N LEU A 79 4.16 1.90 0.02
CA LEU A 79 4.80 1.27 -1.13
C LEU A 79 4.39 1.95 -2.44
N GLY A 80 3.10 2.25 -2.59
CA GLY A 80 2.55 2.98 -3.73
C GLY A 80 3.22 4.35 -3.92
N GLY A 81 3.30 5.12 -2.84
CA GLY A 81 3.94 6.43 -2.82
C GLY A 81 5.44 6.37 -3.13
N GLN A 82 6.17 5.41 -2.56
CA GLN A 82 7.60 5.23 -2.83
C GLN A 82 7.88 4.85 -4.29
N CYS A 83 7.08 3.93 -4.84
CA CYS A 83 7.19 3.54 -6.25
C CYS A 83 6.92 4.74 -7.18
N GLY A 84 5.86 5.50 -6.93
CA GLY A 84 5.50 6.67 -7.73
C GLY A 84 6.55 7.80 -7.65
N SER A 85 7.03 8.10 -6.45
CA SER A 85 8.09 9.10 -6.22
C SER A 85 9.39 8.69 -6.91
N SER A 86 9.78 7.41 -6.78
CA SER A 86 10.99 6.89 -7.42
C SER A 86 10.88 6.96 -8.94
N GLY A 87 9.78 6.49 -9.53
CA GLY A 87 9.58 6.54 -10.99
C GLY A 87 9.67 7.96 -11.54
N THR A 88 9.07 8.93 -10.85
CA THR A 88 9.14 10.36 -11.23
C THR A 88 10.57 10.91 -11.15
N LEU A 89 11.32 10.55 -10.09
CA LEU A 89 12.70 11.00 -9.92
C LEU A 89 13.61 10.45 -11.02
N TYR A 90 13.44 9.17 -11.37
CA TYR A 90 14.17 8.53 -12.46
C TYR A 90 13.94 9.22 -13.79
N GLN A 91 12.68 9.43 -14.19
CA GLN A 91 12.34 10.11 -15.44
C GLN A 91 12.92 11.52 -15.54
N ARG A 92 12.88 12.30 -14.44
CA ARG A 92 13.46 13.64 -14.40
C ARG A 92 14.98 13.61 -14.55
N THR A 93 15.63 12.66 -13.89
CA THR A 93 17.09 12.51 -13.94
C THR A 93 17.54 12.10 -15.34
N GLU A 94 16.84 11.15 -15.97
CA GLU A 94 17.13 10.70 -17.32
C GLU A 94 16.93 11.83 -18.36
N ALA A 95 15.85 12.62 -18.22
CA ALA A 95 15.61 13.78 -19.09
C ALA A 95 16.73 14.82 -18.96
N ALA A 96 17.16 15.14 -17.73
CA ALA A 96 18.25 16.08 -17.48
C ALA A 96 19.59 15.57 -18.04
N ASN A 97 19.89 14.28 -17.87
CA ASN A 97 21.09 13.65 -18.43
C ASN A 97 21.08 13.68 -19.96
N THR A 98 19.94 13.34 -20.58
CA THR A 98 19.77 13.36 -22.05
C THR A 98 19.96 14.77 -22.60
N GLN A 99 19.39 15.79 -21.94
CA GLN A 99 19.57 17.18 -22.34
C GLN A 99 21.03 17.63 -22.22
N THR A 100 21.71 17.25 -21.14
CA THR A 100 23.13 17.55 -20.93
C THR A 100 24.00 16.91 -22.02
N MET A 101 23.75 15.64 -22.35
CA MET A 101 24.47 14.92 -23.40
C MET A 101 24.22 15.53 -24.79
N HIS A 102 23.00 15.96 -25.08
CA HIS A 102 22.71 16.69 -26.31
C HIS A 102 23.45 18.03 -26.39
N SER A 103 23.51 18.79 -25.30
CA SER A 103 24.27 20.05 -25.23
C SER A 103 25.77 19.82 -25.45
N LEU A 104 26.34 18.79 -24.82
CA LEU A 104 27.75 18.46 -25.02
C LEU A 104 28.01 18.02 -26.47
N ALA A 105 27.12 17.19 -27.04
CA ALA A 105 27.25 16.77 -28.43
C ALA A 105 27.17 17.93 -29.42
N SER A 106 26.38 18.97 -29.13
CA SER A 106 26.34 20.19 -29.96
C SER A 106 27.56 21.10 -29.77
N ASP A 107 28.19 21.08 -28.60
CA ASP A 107 29.37 21.91 -28.31
C ASP A 107 30.66 21.32 -28.90
N PHE A 108 30.71 20.01 -29.16
CA PHE A 108 31.87 19.31 -29.72
C PHE A 108 31.76 18.95 -31.21
N GLY A 109 30.62 19.23 -31.87
CA GLY A 109 30.38 19.01 -33.30
C GLY A 109 30.56 20.27 -34.12
#